data_AF-A0A5K7Y8D8-F1
#
_entry.id   AF-A0A5K7Y8D8-F1
#
_cell.length_a   1.000
_cell.length_b   1.000
_cell.length_c   1.000
_cell.angle_alpha   90.00
_cell.angle_beta   90.00
_cell.angle_gamma   90.00
#
_symmetry.space_group_name_H-M   'P 1'
#
loop_
_entity.id
_entity.type
_entity.pdbx_description
1 polymer ?
#
loop_
_entity_poly.entity_id
_entity_poly.type
_entity_poly.pdbx_seq_one_letter_code
_entity_poly.pdbx_strand_id
1 'polypeptide(L)'
;MTNDQYLNLLLLKYAVDENAAKLASQRVMPLINQWGNENIVKTVYSGSIAKGTAINLGTDADIFISLSSKTPGTLQTIYNSLYDTLNRAGYRARIQNVSIGVKINNQKIDIVPARRHDQYTNDHSLYKSKTKTWTKTDI
;
A
#
# COMPACT_ATOMS: atom_id res chain seq x y z
N MET A 1 22.59 1.08 -33.86
CA MET A 1 22.13 0.89 -32.47
C MET A 1 22.58 -0.50 -32.04
N THR A 2 23.39 -0.60 -30.99
CA THR A 2 23.79 -1.91 -30.44
C THR A 2 22.67 -2.49 -29.58
N ASN A 3 22.74 -3.80 -29.30
CA ASN A 3 21.82 -4.46 -28.38
C ASN A 3 21.81 -3.77 -27.01
N ASP A 4 22.98 -3.35 -26.52
CA ASP A 4 23.10 -2.65 -25.23
C ASP A 4 22.50 -1.24 -25.27
N GLN A 5 22.65 -0.52 -26.39
CA GLN A 5 22.03 0.80 -26.57
C GLN A 5 20.49 0.68 -26.59
N TYR A 6 19.96 -0.33 -27.27
CA TYR A 6 18.53 -0.61 -27.29
C TYR A 6 18.00 -0.97 -25.89
N LEU A 7 18.72 -1.84 -25.16
CA LEU A 7 18.37 -2.21 -23.79
C LEU A 7 18.37 -0.99 -22.85
N ASN A 8 19.40 -0.14 -22.90
CA ASN A 8 19.50 1.05 -22.06
C ASN A 8 18.36 2.05 -22.34
N LEU A 9 17.98 2.23 -23.61
CA LEU A 9 16.82 3.06 -23.96
C LEU A 9 15.52 2.48 -23.41
N LEU A 10 15.38 1.15 -23.39
CA LEU A 10 14.21 0.48 -22.82
C LEU A 10 14.14 0.64 -21.30
N LEU A 11 15.28 0.50 -20.61
CA LEU A 11 15.39 0.71 -19.16
C LEU A 11 15.06 2.15 -18.79
N LEU A 12 15.58 3.14 -19.52
CA LEU A 12 15.25 4.56 -19.31
C LEU A 12 13.79 4.87 -19.61
N LYS A 13 13.25 4.33 -20.71
CA LYS A 13 11.85 4.51 -21.09
C LYS A 13 10.89 3.99 -20.02
N TYR A 14 11.27 2.94 -19.29
CA TYR A 14 10.42 2.31 -18.27
C TYR A 14 10.84 2.58 -16.83
N ALA A 15 11.83 3.46 -16.60
CA ALA A 15 12.23 3.87 -15.27
C ALA A 15 11.08 4.54 -14.51
N VAL A 16 10.94 4.21 -13.23
CA VAL A 16 9.91 4.78 -12.34
C VAL A 16 10.45 6.00 -11.63
N ASP A 17 9.64 7.05 -11.56
CA ASP A 17 9.90 8.18 -10.65
C ASP A 17 9.49 7.80 -9.23
N GLU A 18 10.37 7.08 -8.54
CA GLU A 18 10.15 6.66 -7.15
C GLU A 18 9.96 7.84 -6.20
N ASN A 19 10.57 8.99 -6.51
CA ASN A 19 10.49 10.18 -5.67
C ASN A 19 9.09 10.78 -5.73
N ALA A 20 8.51 10.90 -6.93
CA ALA A 20 7.13 11.36 -7.07
C ALA A 20 6.14 10.44 -6.34
N ALA A 21 6.33 9.12 -6.44
CA ALA A 21 5.51 8.14 -5.74
C ALA A 21 5.61 8.28 -4.21
N LYS A 22 6.84 8.38 -3.66
CA LYS A 22 7.08 8.59 -2.22
C LYS A 22 6.49 9.91 -1.73
N LEU A 23 6.67 11.01 -2.48
CA LEU A 23 6.10 12.32 -2.13
C LEU A 23 4.56 12.31 -2.15
N ALA A 24 3.95 11.60 -3.10
CA ALA A 24 2.50 11.42 -3.15
C ALA A 24 1.99 10.63 -1.92
N SER A 25 2.69 9.55 -1.56
CA SER A 25 2.39 8.75 -0.35
C SER A 25 2.48 9.54 0.94
N GLN A 26 3.44 10.46 1.07
CA GLN A 26 3.56 11.33 2.24
C GLN A 26 2.31 12.19 2.49
N ARG A 27 1.51 12.50 1.46
CA ARG A 27 0.28 13.31 1.62
C ARG A 27 -0.85 12.58 2.35
N VAL A 28 -0.90 11.25 2.26
CA VAL A 28 -1.93 10.44 2.93
C VAL A 28 -1.50 9.96 4.31
N MET A 29 -0.20 10.03 4.64
CA MET A 29 0.36 9.58 5.92
C MET A 29 -0.28 10.22 7.16
N PRO A 30 -0.53 11.53 7.24
CA PRO A 30 -1.18 12.12 8.42
C PRO A 30 -2.58 11.54 8.67
N LEU A 31 -3.35 11.30 7.60
CA LEU A 31 -4.68 10.71 7.68
C LEU A 31 -4.61 9.24 8.12
N ILE A 32 -3.65 8.48 7.60
CA ILE A 32 -3.40 7.09 8.02
C ILE A 32 -3.05 7.03 9.50
N ASN A 33 -2.14 7.90 9.96
CA ASN A 33 -1.73 7.97 11.36
C ASN A 33 -2.89 8.33 12.28
N GLN A 34 -3.74 9.27 11.86
CA GLN A 34 -4.96 9.62 12.61
C GLN A 34 -5.97 8.46 12.64
N TRP A 35 -6.15 7.76 11.52
CA TRP A 35 -7.10 6.64 11.41
C TRP A 35 -6.71 5.46 12.31
N GLY A 36 -5.45 5.03 12.24
CA GLY A 36 -4.99 3.88 13.01
C GLY A 36 -4.60 4.21 14.45
N ASN A 37 -4.21 5.46 14.72
CA ASN A 37 -3.83 5.97 16.04
C ASN A 37 -2.84 5.02 16.74
N GLU A 38 -3.07 4.72 18.02
CA GLU A 38 -2.26 3.82 18.86
C GLU A 38 -2.19 2.37 18.35
N ASN A 39 -3.04 1.98 17.40
CA ASN A 39 -3.02 0.64 16.83
C ASN A 39 -1.92 0.46 15.78
N ILE A 40 -1.37 1.55 15.22
CA ILE A 40 -0.30 1.45 14.22
C ILE A 40 1.01 1.08 14.92
N VAL A 41 1.59 -0.06 14.51
CA VAL A 41 2.92 -0.49 14.92
C VAL A 41 3.98 0.13 14.02
N LYS A 42 3.78 0.02 12.70
CA LYS A 42 4.64 0.63 11.68
C LYS A 42 3.88 0.83 10.38
N THR A 43 4.33 1.79 9.57
CA THR A 43 3.92 1.93 8.18
C THR A 43 5.16 1.86 7.30
N VAL A 44 5.14 1.00 6.28
CA VAL A 44 6.29 0.76 5.42
C VAL A 44 5.89 0.83 3.95
N TYR A 45 6.81 1.31 3.11
CA TYR A 45 6.70 1.08 1.67
C TYR A 45 6.94 -0.42 1.41
N SER A 46 6.11 -1.01 0.56
CA SER A 46 6.24 -2.42 0.18
C SER A 46 6.18 -2.58 -1.35
N GLY A 47 5.97 -3.81 -1.82
CA GLY A 47 5.79 -4.10 -3.24
C GLY A 47 7.00 -3.79 -4.12
N SER A 48 6.75 -3.42 -5.38
CA SER A 48 7.78 -3.31 -6.41
C SER A 48 8.75 -2.15 -6.20
N ILE A 49 8.28 -1.04 -5.63
CA ILE A 49 9.13 0.12 -5.28
C ILE A 49 10.13 -0.28 -4.19
N ALA A 50 9.67 -0.93 -3.11
CA ALA A 50 10.56 -1.35 -2.03
C ALA A 50 11.59 -2.41 -2.49
N LYS A 51 11.25 -3.20 -3.51
CA LYS A 51 12.11 -4.27 -4.05
C LYS A 51 13.03 -3.81 -5.19
N GLY A 52 12.92 -2.56 -5.65
CA GLY A 52 13.68 -2.06 -6.79
C GLY A 52 13.31 -2.71 -8.12
N THR A 53 12.12 -3.31 -8.23
CA THR A 53 11.62 -3.98 -9.44
C THR A 53 10.51 -3.21 -10.15
N ALA A 54 10.29 -1.96 -9.76
CA ALA A 54 9.27 -1.08 -10.28
C ALA A 54 9.55 -0.66 -11.73
N ILE A 55 8.52 -0.72 -12.60
CA ILE A 55 8.56 -0.20 -13.98
C ILE A 55 7.34 0.68 -14.25
N ASN A 56 7.50 1.76 -15.04
CA ASN A 56 6.47 2.81 -15.16
C ASN A 56 5.20 2.39 -15.93
N LEU A 57 5.19 1.17 -16.49
CA LEU A 57 4.01 0.57 -17.14
C LEU A 57 2.97 0.01 -16.14
N GLY A 58 3.29 -0.08 -14.84
CA GLY A 58 2.37 -0.72 -13.90
C GLY A 58 2.67 -0.55 -12.41
N THR A 59 3.63 0.27 -12.02
CA THR A 59 3.94 0.45 -10.59
C THR A 59 2.95 1.38 -9.91
N ASP A 60 2.22 0.82 -8.95
CA ASP A 60 1.52 1.54 -7.90
C ASP A 60 2.44 1.58 -6.66
N ALA A 61 2.41 2.66 -5.88
CA ALA A 61 3.15 2.72 -4.63
C ALA A 61 2.41 1.96 -3.53
N ASP A 62 3.01 0.90 -3.01
CA ASP A 62 2.37 0.11 -1.95
C ASP A 62 2.74 0.66 -0.56
N ILE A 63 1.74 1.04 0.23
CA ILE A 63 1.88 1.41 1.64
C ILE A 63 1.28 0.30 2.49
N PHE A 64 2.11 -0.40 3.24
CA PHE A 64 1.66 -1.42 4.19
C PHE A 64 1.53 -0.82 5.58
N ILE A 65 0.34 -0.96 6.19
CA ILE A 65 0.05 -0.50 7.54
C ILE A 65 -0.02 -1.72 8.46
N SER A 66 1.01 -1.88 9.28
CA SER A 66 1.07 -2.90 10.32
C SER A 66 0.30 -2.44 11.54
N LEU A 67 -0.84 -3.07 11.79
CA LEU A 67 -1.68 -2.84 12.96
C LEU A 67 -1.37 -3.88 14.03
N SER A 68 -1.43 -3.47 15.29
CA SER A 68 -1.26 -4.32 16.46
C SER A 68 -2.20 -5.52 16.43
N SER A 69 -1.77 -6.66 16.98
CA SER A 69 -2.64 -7.84 17.13
C SER A 69 -3.88 -7.57 18.00
N LYS A 70 -3.82 -6.52 18.83
CA LYS A 70 -4.92 -6.05 19.68
C LYS A 70 -5.90 -5.10 19.00
N THR A 71 -5.66 -4.76 17.74
CA THR A 71 -6.54 -3.84 16.99
C THR A 71 -7.96 -4.40 16.95
N PRO A 72 -8.96 -3.65 17.45
CA PRO A 72 -10.32 -4.15 17.59
C PRO A 72 -11.01 -4.34 16.23
N GLY A 73 -12.06 -5.16 16.23
CA GLY A 73 -12.89 -5.42 15.05
C GLY A 73 -12.38 -6.55 14.16
N THR A 74 -13.13 -6.78 13.08
CA THR A 74 -12.77 -7.79 12.07
C THR A 74 -11.83 -7.19 11.02
N LEU A 75 -11.13 -8.05 10.28
CA LEU A 75 -10.30 -7.59 9.15
C LEU A 75 -11.14 -6.84 8.10
N GLN A 76 -12.39 -7.25 7.89
CA GLN A 76 -13.33 -6.56 7.02
C GLN A 76 -13.67 -5.16 7.55
N THR A 77 -13.93 -5.03 8.86
CA THR A 77 -14.22 -3.73 9.49
C THR A 77 -13.02 -2.79 9.40
N ILE A 78 -11.81 -3.29 9.66
CA ILE A 78 -10.57 -2.53 9.51
C ILE A 78 -10.45 -2.03 8.06
N TYR A 79 -10.57 -2.93 7.08
CA TYR A 79 -10.47 -2.62 5.65
C TYR A 79 -11.51 -1.56 5.21
N ASN A 80 -12.78 -1.74 5.60
CA ASN A 80 -13.85 -0.80 5.26
C ASN A 80 -13.66 0.55 5.97
N SER A 81 -13.21 0.56 7.22
CA SER A 81 -13.00 1.82 7.94
C SER A 81 -11.89 2.68 7.30
N LEU A 82 -10.85 2.06 6.74
CA LEU A 82 -9.83 2.76 5.97
C LEU A 82 -10.43 3.33 4.68
N TYR A 83 -11.18 2.52 3.94
CA TYR A 83 -11.89 2.97 2.73
C TYR A 83 -12.78 4.18 2.99
N ASP A 84 -13.61 4.12 4.04
CA ASP A 84 -14.52 5.20 4.41
C ASP A 84 -13.76 6.45 4.84
N THR A 85 -12.64 6.28 5.56
CA THR A 85 -11.80 7.40 5.98
C THR A 85 -11.17 8.12 4.79
N LEU A 86 -10.64 7.37 3.83
CA LEU A 86 -10.06 7.93 2.61
C LEU A 86 -11.11 8.67 1.76
N ASN A 87 -12.33 8.10 1.65
CA ASN A 87 -13.42 8.75 0.93
C ASN A 87 -13.92 10.02 1.62
N ARG A 88 -14.08 10.00 2.94
CA ARG A 88 -14.43 11.20 3.73
C ARG A 88 -13.41 12.32 3.57
N ALA A 89 -12.14 11.98 3.39
CA ALA A 89 -11.08 12.93 3.11
C ALA A 89 -10.96 13.34 1.63
N GLY A 90 -11.83 12.85 0.74
CA GLY A 90 -11.91 13.27 -0.66
C GLY A 90 -11.01 12.53 -1.64
N TYR A 91 -10.33 11.45 -1.23
CA TYR A 91 -9.38 10.72 -2.08
C TYR A 91 -10.02 9.86 -3.18
N ARG A 92 -11.35 9.72 -3.20
CA ARG A 92 -12.10 8.87 -4.15
C ARG A 92 -11.51 7.45 -4.23
N ALA A 93 -11.48 6.80 -3.06
CA ALA A 93 -10.81 5.54 -2.88
C ALA A 93 -11.49 4.41 -3.68
N ARG A 94 -10.69 3.42 -4.08
CA ARG A 94 -11.13 2.23 -4.82
C ARG A 94 -10.82 0.97 -4.02
N ILE A 95 -11.84 0.12 -3.84
CA ILE A 95 -11.67 -1.22 -3.28
C ILE A 95 -10.89 -2.11 -4.26
N GLN A 96 -9.82 -2.72 -3.79
CA GLN A 96 -9.10 -3.81 -4.47
C GLN A 96 -9.19 -5.08 -3.61
N ASN A 97 -8.49 -6.16 -4.01
CA ASN A 97 -8.63 -7.43 -3.29
C ASN A 97 -8.11 -7.36 -1.84
N VAL A 98 -6.92 -6.80 -1.64
CA VAL A 98 -6.27 -6.72 -0.31
C VAL A 98 -5.85 -5.29 0.08
N SER A 99 -6.09 -4.33 -0.82
CA SER A 99 -5.66 -2.95 -0.71
C SER A 99 -6.81 -1.99 -0.97
N ILE A 100 -6.63 -0.72 -0.59
CA ILE A 100 -7.44 0.41 -0.99
C ILE A 100 -6.59 1.30 -1.89
N GLY A 101 -6.98 1.42 -3.15
CA GLY A 101 -6.27 2.24 -4.14
C GLY A 101 -6.73 3.70 -4.09
N VAL A 102 -5.79 4.62 -4.10
CA VAL A 102 -6.03 6.06 -4.25
C VAL A 102 -5.14 6.64 -5.36
N LYS A 103 -5.52 7.80 -5.88
CA LYS A 103 -4.72 8.53 -6.87
C LYS A 103 -4.37 9.92 -6.34
N ILE A 104 -3.09 10.21 -6.17
CA ILE A 104 -2.57 11.48 -5.65
C ILE A 104 -1.54 12.01 -6.65
N ASN A 105 -1.73 13.23 -7.17
CA ASN A 105 -0.82 13.86 -8.16
C ASN A 105 -0.47 12.93 -9.34
N ASN A 106 -1.48 12.25 -9.89
CA ASN A 106 -1.34 11.27 -10.96
C ASN A 106 -0.63 9.95 -10.60
N GLN A 107 -0.12 9.81 -9.37
CA GLN A 107 0.45 8.57 -8.84
C GLN A 107 -0.63 7.70 -8.24
N LYS A 108 -0.57 6.40 -8.51
CA LYS A 108 -1.45 5.40 -7.89
C LYS A 108 -0.77 4.85 -6.64
N ILE A 109 -1.53 4.76 -5.56
CA ILE A 109 -1.03 4.30 -4.27
C ILE A 109 -2.01 3.25 -3.76
N ASP A 110 -1.49 2.07 -3.44
CA ASP A 110 -2.24 0.97 -2.88
C ASP A 110 -1.94 0.89 -1.37
N ILE A 111 -2.97 1.12 -0.55
CA ILE A 111 -2.84 1.16 0.90
C ILE A 111 -3.38 -0.13 1.48
N VAL A 112 -2.54 -0.86 2.23
CA VAL A 112 -2.77 -2.23 2.66
C VAL A 112 -2.85 -2.28 4.19
N PRO A 113 -4.06 -2.31 4.79
CA PRO A 113 -4.19 -2.50 6.22
C PRO A 113 -4.06 -3.98 6.58
N ALA A 114 -3.20 -4.30 7.55
CA ALA A 114 -2.99 -5.67 7.98
C ALA A 114 -2.82 -5.76 9.50
N ARG A 115 -3.42 -6.80 10.10
CA ARG A 115 -3.34 -7.04 11.55
C ARG A 115 -2.28 -8.08 11.86
N ARG A 116 -1.33 -7.75 12.74
CA ARG A 116 -0.34 -8.71 13.25
C ARG A 116 -1.01 -9.89 13.94
N HIS A 117 -0.41 -11.07 13.84
CA HIS A 117 -0.86 -12.22 14.62
C HIS A 117 -0.50 -12.07 16.11
N ASP A 118 0.71 -11.58 16.38
CA ASP A 118 1.22 -11.34 17.73
C ASP A 118 2.32 -10.26 17.72
N GLN A 119 2.96 -10.03 18.87
CA GLN A 119 4.01 -9.02 19.02
C GLN A 119 5.43 -9.51 18.69
N TYR A 120 5.62 -10.82 18.47
CA TYR A 120 6.91 -11.48 18.27
C TYR A 120 7.20 -11.84 16.82
N THR A 121 6.17 -11.97 15.99
CA THR A 121 6.28 -12.34 14.58
C THR A 121 6.00 -11.14 13.66
N ASN A 122 6.49 -11.25 12.42
CA ASN A 122 6.16 -10.35 11.31
C ASN A 122 4.94 -10.85 10.52
N ASP A 123 4.23 -11.86 11.03
CA ASP A 123 3.07 -12.41 10.38
C ASP A 123 1.86 -11.49 10.53
N HIS A 124 1.18 -11.24 9.41
CA HIS A 124 -0.03 -10.44 9.37
C HIS A 124 -1.15 -11.14 8.62
N SER A 125 -2.37 -10.84 9.05
CA SER A 125 -3.60 -11.16 8.34
C SER A 125 -4.10 -9.94 7.55
N LEU A 126 -4.39 -10.16 6.27
CA LEU A 126 -5.01 -9.20 5.36
C LEU A 126 -6.45 -9.63 5.04
N TYR A 127 -7.36 -8.68 4.89
CA TYR A 127 -8.69 -8.97 4.35
C TYR A 127 -8.63 -9.20 2.82
N LYS A 128 -9.34 -10.22 2.32
CA LYS A 128 -9.55 -10.47 0.89
C LYS A 128 -10.99 -10.10 0.51
N SER A 129 -11.19 -8.92 -0.06
CA SER A 129 -12.52 -8.38 -0.40
C SER A 129 -13.27 -9.25 -1.42
N LYS A 130 -12.56 -9.81 -2.42
CA LYS A 130 -13.20 -10.63 -3.47
C LYS A 130 -13.80 -11.93 -2.94
N THR A 131 -13.17 -12.55 -1.95
CA THR A 131 -13.61 -13.82 -1.37
C THR A 131 -14.23 -13.68 0.01
N LYS A 132 -14.22 -12.47 0.60
CA LYS A 132 -14.65 -12.20 1.98
C LYS A 132 -13.94 -13.08 3.01
N THR A 133 -12.66 -13.37 2.78
CA THR A 133 -11.81 -14.18 3.69
C THR A 133 -10.59 -13.38 4.13
N TRP A 134 -9.57 -14.05 4.62
CA TRP A 134 -8.25 -13.45 4.84
C TRP A 134 -7.14 -14.21 4.12
N THR A 135 -5.96 -13.61 4.08
CA THR A 135 -4.71 -14.28 3.68
C THR A 135 -3.55 -13.80 4.54
N LYS A 136 -2.51 -14.62 4.64
CA LYS A 136 -1.32 -14.37 5.45
C LYS A 136 -0.25 -13.65 4.61
N THR A 137 0.48 -12.72 5.23
CA THR A 137 1.72 -12.18 4.67
C THR A 137 2.77 -11.99 5.77
N ASP A 138 3.99 -11.67 5.36
CA ASP A 138 5.16 -11.43 6.21
C ASP A 138 5.83 -10.11 5.79
N ILE A 139 6.02 -9.19 6.74
CA ILE A 139 6.50 -7.80 6.54
C ILE A 139 7.36 -7.29 7.69
#